data_AF-A0A831WNI6-F1
#
_entry.id   AF-A0A831WNI6-F1
#
_cell.length_a   1.000
_cell.length_b   1.000
_cell.length_c   1.000
_cell.angle_alpha   90.00
_cell.angle_beta   90.00
_cell.angle_gamma   90.00
#
_symmetry.space_group_name_H-M   'P 1'
#
loop_
_entity.id
_entity.type
_entity.pdbx_description
1 polymer ?
#
loop_
_entity_poly.entity_id
_entity_poly.type
_entity_poly.pdbx_seq_one_letter_code
_entity_poly.pdbx_strand_id
1 'polypeptide(L)'
;MSKKRGAIQSTKLLRPIVVGDFILENFTWRTVKFGKKLIKIKILPFKMQYIKPKIIQILDKSNPIFESVSRRHIYRPYVDMWTSDNEIFHLVGSNVIYDILKPLSLGKDSNQIAEEISKKYKVEKEKIGEDIKEIIKFVKNNILKEELK
;
A
#
# COMPACT_ATOMS: atom_id res chain seq x y z
N MET A 1 -12.10 -2.80 -52.09
CA MET A 1 -12.83 -1.72 -51.37
C MET A 1 -12.58 -1.86 -49.88
N SER A 2 -11.88 -0.86 -49.32
CA SER A 2 -11.47 -0.77 -47.91
C SER A 2 -12.65 -0.35 -47.03
N LYS A 3 -12.90 -1.08 -45.93
CA LYS A 3 -13.75 -0.62 -44.83
C LYS A 3 -12.90 -0.49 -43.57
N LYS A 4 -12.37 0.73 -43.36
CA LYS A 4 -11.92 1.21 -42.04
C LYS A 4 -13.07 1.03 -41.05
N ARG A 5 -12.84 0.31 -39.95
CA ARG A 5 -13.73 0.35 -38.78
C ARG A 5 -12.94 0.89 -37.61
N GLY A 6 -13.46 2.00 -37.08
CA GLY A 6 -12.78 2.90 -36.17
C GLY A 6 -12.46 2.27 -34.82
N ALA A 7 -11.43 2.84 -34.20
CA ALA A 7 -11.13 2.68 -32.80
C ALA A 7 -12.32 3.17 -31.96
N ILE A 8 -12.83 2.30 -31.07
CA ILE A 8 -13.69 2.73 -29.96
C ILE A 8 -12.79 2.71 -28.72
N GLN A 9 -12.37 3.90 -28.31
CA GLN A 9 -11.83 4.14 -26.98
C GLN A 9 -12.90 3.76 -25.95
N SER A 10 -12.64 2.70 -25.18
CA SER A 10 -13.44 2.38 -23.99
C SER A 10 -12.78 3.03 -22.78
N THR A 11 -12.99 4.34 -22.60
CA THR A 11 -12.82 4.97 -21.29
C THR A 11 -14.07 4.68 -20.45
N LYS A 12 -14.21 3.43 -19.99
CA LYS A 12 -15.15 3.14 -18.90
C LYS A 12 -14.59 3.75 -17.62
N LEU A 13 -15.04 4.98 -17.33
CA LEU A 13 -15.00 5.57 -16.00
C LEU A 13 -15.66 4.57 -15.02
N LEU A 14 -14.84 3.95 -14.17
CA LEU A 14 -15.30 3.12 -13.05
C LEU A 14 -16.10 4.02 -12.11
N ARG A 15 -17.43 4.00 -12.22
CA ARG A 15 -18.28 4.61 -11.19
C ARG A 15 -18.13 3.78 -9.91
N PRO A 16 -17.88 4.39 -8.74
CA PRO A 16 -17.86 3.66 -7.48
C PRO A 16 -19.25 3.05 -7.24
N ILE A 17 -19.27 1.76 -6.89
CA ILE A 17 -20.48 1.06 -6.46
C ILE A 17 -20.74 1.49 -5.02
N VAL A 18 -21.83 2.19 -4.74
CA VAL A 18 -22.20 2.59 -3.38
C VAL A 18 -22.92 1.43 -2.71
N VAL A 19 -22.43 0.96 -1.56
CA VAL A 19 -23.10 -0.03 -0.70
C VAL A 19 -23.15 0.59 0.70
N GLY A 20 -24.28 1.24 1.04
CA GLY A 20 -24.45 2.02 2.28
C GLY A 20 -23.70 3.36 2.31
N ASP A 21 -23.49 3.92 3.51
CA ASP A 21 -22.75 5.18 3.74
C ASP A 21 -21.23 5.06 3.49
N PHE A 22 -20.75 3.88 3.14
CA PHE A 22 -19.37 3.64 2.77
C PHE A 22 -19.24 3.76 1.25
N ILE A 23 -18.71 4.89 0.78
CA ILE A 23 -18.20 4.99 -0.58
C ILE A 23 -17.13 3.89 -0.71
N LEU A 24 -17.38 2.84 -1.50
CA LEU A 24 -16.32 1.95 -1.97
C LEU A 24 -15.41 2.80 -2.85
N GLU A 25 -14.46 3.51 -2.24
CA GLU A 25 -13.38 4.16 -2.96
C GLU A 25 -12.74 3.06 -3.82
N ASN A 26 -12.67 3.26 -5.13
CA ASN A 26 -12.10 2.32 -6.10
C ASN A 26 -10.64 2.05 -5.76
N PHE A 27 -10.37 1.10 -4.87
CA PHE A 27 -9.01 0.75 -4.46
C PHE A 27 -8.42 -0.35 -5.34
N THR A 28 -7.09 -0.41 -5.40
CA THR A 28 -6.36 -1.50 -6.05
C THR A 28 -5.39 -2.14 -5.08
N TRP A 29 -5.28 -3.47 -5.10
CA TRP A 29 -4.21 -4.15 -4.38
C TRP A 29 -2.92 -4.09 -5.19
N ARG A 30 -1.85 -3.60 -4.58
CA ARG A 30 -0.49 -3.64 -5.13
C ARG A 30 0.36 -4.59 -4.32
N THR A 31 1.36 -5.20 -4.97
CA THR A 31 2.28 -6.15 -4.32
C THR A 31 3.69 -5.61 -4.35
N VAL A 32 4.40 -5.73 -3.23
CA VAL A 32 5.82 -5.44 -3.05
C VAL A 32 6.51 -6.72 -2.60
N LYS A 33 7.67 -7.04 -3.17
CA LYS A 33 8.40 -8.29 -2.91
C LYS A 33 9.75 -7.98 -2.28
N PHE A 34 10.02 -8.56 -1.11
CA PHE A 34 11.29 -8.47 -0.39
C PHE A 34 11.90 -9.87 -0.29
N GLY A 35 12.79 -10.21 -1.21
CA GLY A 35 13.32 -11.57 -1.31
C GLY A 35 12.18 -12.60 -1.48
N LYS A 36 11.98 -13.47 -0.47
CA LYS A 36 10.90 -14.46 -0.44
C LYS A 36 9.59 -13.94 0.18
N LYS A 37 9.62 -12.79 0.86
CA LYS A 37 8.45 -12.19 1.52
C LYS A 37 7.65 -11.35 0.52
N LEU A 38 6.33 -11.39 0.64
CA LEU A 38 5.41 -10.57 -0.16
C LEU A 38 4.57 -9.69 0.75
N ILE A 39 4.38 -8.44 0.35
CA ILE A 39 3.50 -7.48 1.02
C ILE A 39 2.46 -7.01 0.01
N LYS A 40 1.18 -7.22 0.30
CA LYS A 40 0.05 -6.70 -0.46
C LYS A 40 -0.50 -5.47 0.25
N ILE A 41 -0.70 -4.38 -0.47
CA ILE A 41 -1.19 -3.10 0.06
C ILE A 41 -2.39 -2.62 -0.74
N LYS A 42 -3.42 -2.17 -0.04
CA LYS A 42 -4.59 -1.51 -0.59
C LYS A 42 -4.28 -0.04 -0.89
N ILE A 43 -4.29 0.31 -2.17
CA ILE A 43 -3.99 1.65 -2.67
C ILE A 43 -5.27 2.35 -3.08
N LEU A 44 -5.48 3.53 -2.53
CA LEU A 44 -6.64 4.37 -2.82
C LEU A 44 -6.36 5.18 -4.10
N PRO A 45 -7.39 5.47 -4.91
CA PRO A 45 -7.21 6.18 -6.16
C PRO A 45 -6.76 7.62 -5.90
N PHE A 46 -5.71 8.05 -6.62
CA PHE A 46 -5.29 9.43 -6.90
C PHE A 46 -5.49 10.50 -5.80
N LYS A 47 -5.11 10.21 -4.55
CA LYS A 47 -4.82 11.28 -3.57
C LYS A 47 -3.36 11.72 -3.73
N MET A 48 -3.12 12.78 -4.51
CA MET A 48 -1.79 13.44 -4.61
C MET A 48 -1.55 14.39 -3.43
N GLN A 49 -1.74 13.87 -2.22
CA GLN A 49 -1.46 14.60 -0.98
C GLN A 49 -0.58 13.74 -0.10
N TYR A 50 0.42 14.37 0.50
CA TYR A 50 1.20 13.71 1.54
C TYR A 50 0.32 13.53 2.78
N ILE A 51 0.11 12.28 3.16
CA ILE A 51 -0.51 11.89 4.42
C ILE A 51 0.58 11.24 5.24
N LYS A 52 0.84 11.74 6.46
CA LYS A 52 1.85 11.17 7.35
C LYS A 52 1.60 9.66 7.51
N PRO A 53 2.52 8.80 7.04
CA PRO A 53 2.29 7.38 6.97
C PRO A 53 2.33 6.78 8.38
N LYS A 54 1.43 5.83 8.66
CA LYS A 54 1.44 5.05 9.91
C LYS A 54 0.99 3.62 9.65
N ILE A 55 1.74 2.67 10.18
CA ILE A 55 1.36 1.25 10.19
C ILE A 55 0.80 0.92 11.56
N ILE A 56 -0.44 0.45 11.61
CA ILE A 56 -1.14 0.08 12.84
C ILE A 56 -1.36 -1.43 12.79
N GLN A 57 -0.69 -2.16 13.68
CA GLN A 57 -0.89 -3.59 13.82
C GLN A 57 -2.28 -3.85 14.39
N ILE A 58 -3.05 -4.72 13.72
CA ILE A 58 -4.38 -5.11 14.19
C ILE A 58 -4.17 -6.20 15.24
N LEU A 59 -4.25 -5.80 16.51
CA LEU A 59 -4.01 -6.64 17.69
C LEU A 59 -5.26 -7.42 18.09
N ASP A 60 -5.94 -8.11 17.18
CA ASP A 60 -6.88 -9.14 17.62
C ASP A 60 -6.06 -10.38 17.99
N LYS A 61 -5.70 -10.50 19.27
CA LYS A 61 -4.84 -11.58 19.79
C LYS A 61 -5.49 -12.97 19.75
N SER A 62 -6.77 -13.06 19.38
CA SER A 62 -7.53 -14.32 19.40
C SER A 62 -7.41 -15.14 18.10
N ASN A 63 -7.22 -14.49 16.95
CA ASN A 63 -6.67 -15.03 15.68
C ASN A 63 -6.96 -14.03 14.55
N PRO A 64 -5.95 -13.57 13.79
CA PRO A 64 -6.10 -13.71 12.34
C PRO A 64 -4.77 -13.91 11.60
N ILE A 65 -4.22 -15.13 11.67
CA ILE A 65 -3.38 -15.63 10.58
C ILE A 65 -4.35 -15.99 9.44
N PHE A 66 -4.66 -15.04 8.56
CA PHE A 66 -5.49 -15.34 7.39
C PHE A 66 -4.67 -16.04 6.31
N GLU A 67 -4.81 -17.35 6.18
CA GLU A 67 -4.26 -18.08 5.01
C GLU A 67 -4.83 -17.52 3.69
N SER A 68 -6.08 -17.05 3.72
CA SER A 68 -6.68 -16.25 2.65
C SER A 68 -7.81 -15.36 3.19
N VAL A 69 -7.75 -14.06 2.91
CA VAL A 69 -8.90 -13.17 3.12
C VAL A 69 -9.85 -13.36 1.94
N SER A 70 -10.75 -14.35 2.06
CA SER A 70 -11.90 -14.49 1.17
C SER A 70 -12.58 -13.13 0.96
N ARG A 71 -13.17 -12.89 -0.22
CA ARG A 71 -13.98 -11.68 -0.44
C ARG A 71 -15.09 -11.49 0.61
N ARG A 72 -15.46 -12.58 1.29
CA ARG A 72 -16.50 -12.65 2.32
C ARG A 72 -15.98 -12.53 3.75
N HIS A 73 -14.68 -12.38 3.96
CA HIS A 73 -14.12 -12.34 5.31
C HIS A 73 -14.50 -11.04 6.04
N ILE A 74 -15.03 -11.15 7.28
CA ILE A 74 -15.56 -10.02 8.04
C ILE A 74 -14.54 -8.90 8.29
N TYR A 75 -13.26 -9.26 8.48
CA TYR A 75 -12.19 -8.28 8.69
C TYR A 75 -11.65 -7.62 7.42
N ARG A 76 -12.02 -8.10 6.22
CA ARG A 76 -11.51 -7.57 4.93
C ARG A 76 -11.65 -6.05 4.77
N PRO A 77 -12.74 -5.40 5.21
CA PRO A 77 -12.87 -3.94 5.11
C PRO A 77 -11.84 -3.18 5.95
N TYR A 78 -11.36 -3.78 7.04
CA TYR A 78 -10.48 -3.17 8.04
C TYR A 78 -8.98 -3.42 7.78
N VAL A 79 -8.65 -4.19 6.73
CA VAL A 79 -7.26 -4.53 6.37
C VAL A 79 -6.82 -3.72 5.17
N ASP A 80 -5.68 -3.02 5.33
CA ASP A 80 -5.04 -2.28 4.24
C ASP A 80 -3.72 -2.90 3.80
N MET A 81 -3.11 -3.75 4.64
CA MET A 81 -1.87 -4.45 4.31
C MET A 81 -1.88 -5.90 4.79
N TRP A 82 -1.32 -6.79 3.98
CA TRP A 82 -1.17 -8.22 4.27
C TRP A 82 0.22 -8.72 3.86
N THR A 83 0.89 -9.48 4.72
CA THR A 83 2.20 -10.09 4.46
C THR A 83 2.09 -11.57 4.10
N SER A 84 3.13 -12.15 3.49
CA SER A 84 3.20 -13.59 3.21
C SER A 84 3.17 -14.47 4.44
N ASP A 85 3.42 -13.91 5.63
CA ASP A 85 3.34 -14.61 6.92
C ASP A 85 1.94 -14.51 7.54
N ASN A 86 0.97 -14.03 6.76
CA ASN A 86 -0.42 -13.84 7.17
C ASN A 86 -0.63 -12.79 8.28
N GLU A 87 0.31 -11.86 8.41
CA GLU A 87 0.15 -10.69 9.28
C GLU A 87 -0.64 -9.61 8.54
N ILE A 88 -1.52 -8.92 9.29
CA ILE A 88 -2.39 -7.89 8.76
C ILE A 88 -2.22 -6.56 9.50
N PHE A 89 -2.41 -5.47 8.77
CA PHE A 89 -2.26 -4.13 9.31
C PHE A 89 -3.30 -3.17 8.71
N HIS A 90 -3.69 -2.18 9.52
CA HIS A 90 -4.38 -0.99 9.08
C HIS A 90 -3.35 0.10 8.75
N LEU A 91 -3.58 0.86 7.69
CA LEU A 91 -2.63 1.86 7.21
C LEU A 91 -3.24 3.26 7.18
N VAL A 92 -2.50 4.23 7.72
CA VAL A 92 -2.70 5.65 7.42
C VAL A 92 -1.71 6.05 6.32
N GLY A 93 -2.18 6.70 5.27
CA GLY A 93 -1.33 7.10 4.14
C GLY A 93 -0.83 5.93 3.30
N SER A 94 -1.68 4.94 2.99
CA SER A 94 -1.30 3.71 2.28
C SER A 94 -0.55 3.95 0.95
N ASN A 95 -0.91 5.00 0.20
CA ASN A 95 -0.21 5.40 -1.01
C ASN A 95 1.25 5.80 -0.72
N VAL A 96 1.47 6.62 0.32
CA VAL A 96 2.81 7.04 0.75
C VAL A 96 3.60 5.82 1.21
N ILE A 97 3.00 4.93 1.99
CA ILE A 97 3.66 3.68 2.45
C ILE A 97 4.08 2.84 1.24
N TYR A 98 3.23 2.67 0.24
CA TYR A 98 3.61 1.95 -0.97
C TYR A 98 4.77 2.62 -1.71
N ASP A 99 4.76 3.95 -1.81
CA ASP A 99 5.85 4.72 -2.41
C ASP A 99 7.16 4.67 -1.61
N ILE A 100 7.10 4.32 -0.31
CA ILE A 100 8.28 4.00 0.51
C ILE A 100 8.74 2.56 0.25
N LEU A 101 7.83 1.59 0.33
CA LEU A 101 8.19 0.18 0.27
C LEU A 101 8.64 -0.25 -1.12
N LYS A 102 8.05 0.31 -2.19
CA LYS A 102 8.36 -0.11 -3.54
C LYS A 102 9.82 0.19 -3.91
N PRO A 103 10.36 1.40 -3.73
CA PRO A 103 11.79 1.64 -3.99
C PRO A 103 12.71 0.99 -2.95
N LEU A 104 12.29 0.88 -1.68
CA LEU A 104 13.04 0.11 -0.66
C LEU A 104 13.24 -1.34 -1.11
N SER A 105 12.21 -1.97 -1.68
CA SER A 105 12.31 -3.35 -2.21
C SER A 105 13.25 -3.50 -3.39
N LEU A 106 13.60 -2.39 -4.04
CA LEU A 106 14.57 -2.32 -5.14
C LEU A 106 15.98 -1.96 -4.64
N GLY A 107 16.18 -1.89 -3.32
CA GLY A 107 17.48 -1.59 -2.71
C GLY A 107 17.81 -0.10 -2.61
N LYS A 108 16.84 0.81 -2.81
CA LYS A 108 17.07 2.24 -2.61
C LYS A 108 17.22 2.57 -1.14
N ASP A 109 18.11 3.50 -0.83
CA ASP A 109 18.30 4.01 0.52
C ASP A 109 17.23 5.04 0.92
N SER A 110 17.19 5.41 2.20
CA SER A 110 16.20 6.34 2.74
C SER A 110 16.27 7.74 2.12
N ASN A 111 17.46 8.20 1.71
CA ASN A 111 17.64 9.54 1.13
C ASN A 111 17.09 9.59 -0.30
N GLN A 112 17.31 8.53 -1.09
CA GLN A 112 16.76 8.38 -2.43
C GLN A 112 15.23 8.28 -2.38
N ILE A 113 14.68 7.50 -1.45
CA ILE A 113 13.23 7.38 -1.23
C ILE A 113 12.64 8.74 -0.85
N ALA A 114 13.28 9.48 0.06
CA ALA A 114 12.82 10.79 0.48
C ALA A 114 12.79 11.79 -0.69
N GLU A 115 13.79 11.76 -1.57
CA GLU A 115 13.80 12.62 -2.76
C GLU A 115 12.64 12.32 -3.72
N GLU A 116 12.33 11.04 -3.94
CA GLU A 116 11.21 10.63 -4.80
C GLU A 116 9.84 11.04 -4.23
N ILE A 117 9.64 10.84 -2.92
CA ILE A 117 8.41 11.22 -2.23
C ILE A 117 8.28 12.74 -2.18
N SER A 118 9.36 13.46 -1.88
CA SER A 118 9.39 14.93 -1.87
C SER A 118 8.94 15.50 -3.22
N LYS A 119 9.50 15.00 -4.33
CA LYS A 119 9.11 15.41 -5.69
C LYS A 119 7.66 15.06 -6.01
N LYS A 120 7.23 13.84 -5.66
CA LYS A 120 5.88 13.34 -5.98
C LYS A 120 4.78 14.12 -5.25
N TYR A 121 5.01 14.43 -3.97
CA TYR A 121 4.01 15.03 -3.09
C TYR A 121 4.22 16.54 -2.86
N LYS A 122 5.29 17.13 -3.40
CA LYS A 122 5.68 18.53 -3.20
C LYS A 122 5.82 18.90 -1.72
N VAL A 123 6.49 18.04 -0.96
CA VAL A 123 6.77 18.24 0.47
C VAL A 123 8.27 18.30 0.69
N GLU A 124 8.72 19.16 1.61
CA GLU A 124 10.12 19.25 2.03
C GLU A 124 10.67 17.89 2.48
N LYS A 125 11.89 17.58 2.05
CA LYS A 125 12.55 16.29 2.31
C LYS A 125 12.77 16.05 3.81
N GLU A 126 13.04 17.13 4.53
CA GLU A 126 13.31 17.16 5.96
C GLU A 126 12.08 16.69 6.75
N LYS A 127 10.88 17.11 6.33
CA LYS A 127 9.60 16.78 6.98
C LYS A 127 9.21 15.30 6.86
N ILE A 128 9.71 14.60 5.84
CA ILE A 128 9.33 13.21 5.55
C ILE A 128 10.43 12.21 5.94
N GLY A 129 11.64 12.68 6.22
CA GLY A 129 12.80 11.83 6.49
C GLY A 129 12.64 10.95 7.73
N GLU A 130 12.03 11.48 8.79
CA GLU A 130 11.73 10.72 10.02
C GLU A 130 10.66 9.66 9.76
N ASP A 131 9.57 10.03 9.09
CA ASP A 131 8.47 9.12 8.75
C ASP A 131 8.99 7.92 7.92
N ILE A 132 9.87 8.16 6.94
CA ILE A 132 10.48 7.09 6.13
C ILE A 132 11.31 6.15 7.01
N LYS A 133 12.13 6.69 7.92
CA LYS A 133 12.96 5.88 8.83
C LYS A 133 12.09 5.01 9.75
N GLU A 134 11.01 5.56 10.29
CA GLU A 134 10.07 4.81 11.13
C GLU A 134 9.42 3.64 10.37
N ILE A 135 8.95 3.89 9.15
CA ILE A 135 8.34 2.85 8.30
C ILE A 135 9.37 1.77 7.94
N ILE A 136 10.58 2.14 7.53
CA ILE A 136 11.65 1.19 7.21
C ILE A 136 12.00 0.33 8.43
N LYS A 137 12.19 0.98 9.60
CA LYS A 137 12.49 0.29 10.85
C LYS A 137 11.38 -0.69 11.23
N PHE A 138 10.12 -0.27 11.11
CA PHE A 138 8.98 -1.14 11.38
C PHE A 138 8.97 -2.38 10.48
N VAL A 139 9.13 -2.18 9.17
CA VAL A 139 9.10 -3.26 8.18
C VAL A 139 10.24 -4.25 8.41
N LYS A 140 11.45 -3.77 8.66
CA LYS A 140 12.60 -4.64 8.96
C LYS A 140 12.39 -5.49 10.20
N ASN A 141 11.95 -4.86 11.29
CA ASN A 141 11.84 -5.53 12.59
C ASN A 141 10.64 -6.48 12.69
N ASN A 142 9.50 -6.09 12.10
CA ASN A 142 8.24 -6.81 12.32
C ASN A 142 7.84 -7.72 11.14
N ILE A 143 8.12 -7.31 9.89
CA ILE A 143 7.64 -8.03 8.71
C ILE A 143 8.74 -8.89 8.10
N LEU A 144 9.90 -8.29 7.85
CA LEU A 144 11.02 -9.02 7.27
C LEU A 144 11.69 -9.92 8.31
N LYS A 145 11.58 -9.53 9.60
CA LYS A 145 12.23 -10.19 10.73
C LYS A 145 13.69 -10.48 10.38
N GLU A 146 14.35 -9.48 9.78
CA GLU A 146 15.78 -9.58 9.48
C GLU A 146 16.45 -9.93 10.80
N GLU A 147 16.93 -11.17 10.90
CA GLU A 147 17.57 -11.66 12.11
C GLU A 147 18.70 -10.68 12.43
N LEU A 148 18.62 -10.07 13.61
CA LEU A 148 19.79 -9.46 14.25
C LEU A 148 20.78 -10.61 14.43
N LYS A 149 21.63 -10.84 13.43
CA LYS A 149 22.79 -11.71 13.53
C LYS A 149 23.85 -11.04 14.39
#